data_AF-A0A0B4D677-F1
#
_entry.id   AF-A0A0B4D677-F1
#
_cell.length_a   1.000
_cell.length_b   1.000
_cell.length_c   1.000
_cell.angle_alpha   90.00
_cell.angle_beta   90.00
_cell.angle_gamma   90.00
#
_symmetry.space_group_name_H-M   'P 1'
#
loop_
_entity.id
_entity.type
_entity.pdbx_description
1 polymer ?
#
loop_
_entity_poly.entity_id
_entity_poly.type
_entity_poly.pdbx_seq_one_letter_code
_entity_poly.pdbx_strand_id
1 'polypeptide(L)'
;MTDTTSKLLDGLRRSWLLKLVWIWSPFVPLTAVAILNHYEGSVPEIVYALPVLAIFGALGLQYGLAFVARRKRRALARPLSPLQRLQTSQELDPVPLGEFLLVTKKPPVETVPRSIQALIARWGAPPSKRTDNIIDVVSISVWIMFCAVAGLRDPLGFLSRHLGIPTIPYWPVFTTLFVLALLLFLRAQLRKMNDHYVAEAKASGRRPFPAL
;
A
#
# COMPACT_ATOMS: atom_id res chain seq x y z
N MET A 1 5.44 31.87 -5.45
CA MET A 1 4.36 30.88 -5.25
C MET A 1 4.65 29.46 -5.77
N THR A 2 5.63 29.24 -6.66
CA THR A 2 6.02 27.89 -7.13
C THR A 2 6.72 27.03 -6.08
N ASP A 3 7.33 27.66 -5.06
CA ASP A 3 8.19 27.02 -4.07
C ASP A 3 7.43 26.20 -3.01
N THR A 4 6.21 26.64 -2.62
CA THR A 4 5.37 25.92 -1.65
C THR A 4 4.80 24.62 -2.23
N THR A 5 4.38 24.65 -3.49
CA THR A 5 3.78 23.49 -4.15
C THR A 5 4.81 22.43 -4.52
N SER A 6 6.04 22.82 -4.90
CA SER A 6 7.14 21.87 -5.10
C SER A 6 7.55 21.18 -3.81
N LYS A 7 7.70 21.95 -2.71
CA LYS A 7 8.00 21.40 -1.38
C LYS A 7 6.93 20.42 -0.90
N LEU A 8 5.65 20.72 -1.13
CA LEU A 8 4.54 19.83 -0.77
C LEU A 8 4.57 18.53 -1.58
N LEU A 9 4.80 18.59 -2.89
CA LEU A 9 4.92 17.39 -3.74
C LEU A 9 6.13 16.52 -3.39
N ASP A 10 7.28 17.15 -3.16
CA ASP A 10 8.49 16.42 -2.78
C ASP A 10 8.35 15.83 -1.37
N GLY A 11 7.65 16.52 -0.46
CA GLY A 11 7.25 16.01 0.84
C GLY A 11 6.33 14.79 0.74
N LEU A 12 5.30 14.84 -0.11
CA LEU A 12 4.40 13.70 -0.34
C LEU A 12 5.14 12.48 -0.92
N ARG A 13 6.02 12.69 -1.91
CA ARG A 13 6.82 11.61 -2.52
C ARG A 13 7.79 10.95 -1.54
N ARG A 14 8.32 11.72 -0.60
CA ARG A 14 9.25 11.26 0.45
C ARG A 14 8.56 10.79 1.72
N SER A 15 7.23 10.96 1.80
CA SER A 15 6.44 10.63 2.99
C SER A 15 6.41 9.12 3.21
N TRP A 16 6.93 8.68 4.35
CA TRP A 16 6.86 7.30 4.79
C TRP A 16 5.42 6.92 5.22
N LEU A 17 4.67 7.87 5.80
CA LEU A 17 3.31 7.65 6.29
C LEU A 17 2.35 7.40 5.13
N LEU A 18 2.48 8.16 4.03
CA LEU A 18 1.69 7.93 2.81
C LEU A 18 1.93 6.52 2.25
N LYS A 19 3.19 6.08 2.24
CA LYS A 19 3.56 4.73 1.79
C LYS A 19 3.03 3.65 2.73
N LEU A 20 2.96 3.93 4.02
CA LEU A 20 2.38 3.04 5.03
C LEU A 20 0.86 2.93 4.87
N VAL A 21 0.15 4.03 4.62
CA VAL A 21 -1.29 4.00 4.33
C VAL A 21 -1.58 3.12 3.11
N TRP A 22 -0.71 3.14 2.10
CA TRP A 22 -0.88 2.31 0.91
C TRP A 22 -0.75 0.81 1.16
N ILE A 23 -0.07 0.40 2.24
CA ILE A 23 0.02 -1.01 2.67
C ILE A 23 -1.39 -1.57 2.95
N TRP A 24 -2.33 -0.72 3.38
CA TRP A 24 -3.71 -1.10 3.68
C TRP A 24 -4.60 -1.23 2.44
N SER A 25 -4.19 -0.68 1.30
CA SER A 25 -5.01 -0.62 0.09
C SER A 25 -5.60 -1.97 -0.36
N PRO A 26 -4.91 -3.12 -0.28
CA PRO A 26 -5.48 -4.40 -0.68
C PRO A 26 -6.56 -4.93 0.27
N PHE A 27 -6.54 -4.51 1.55
CA PHE A 27 -7.44 -5.02 2.58
C PHE A 27 -8.79 -4.31 2.59
N VAL A 28 -8.82 -3.03 2.20
CA VAL A 28 -10.04 -2.22 2.13
C VAL A 28 -11.12 -2.85 1.23
N PRO A 29 -10.86 -3.23 -0.04
CA PRO A 29 -11.89 -3.83 -0.89
C PRO A 29 -12.36 -5.19 -0.35
N LEU A 30 -11.46 -6.02 0.17
CA LEU A 30 -11.83 -7.33 0.73
C LEU A 30 -12.71 -7.20 1.98
N THR A 31 -12.40 -6.23 2.84
CA THR A 31 -13.21 -5.93 4.02
C THR A 31 -14.58 -5.39 3.63
N ALA A 32 -14.65 -4.53 2.60
CA ALA A 32 -15.92 -4.03 2.07
C ALA A 32 -16.78 -5.17 1.50
N VAL A 33 -16.19 -6.08 0.70
CA VAL A 33 -16.90 -7.26 0.16
C VAL A 33 -17.42 -8.16 1.29
N ALA A 34 -16.61 -8.40 2.32
CA ALA A 34 -17.02 -9.19 3.48
C ALA A 34 -18.22 -8.58 4.22
N ILE A 35 -18.19 -7.25 4.45
CA ILE A 35 -19.31 -6.52 5.07
C ILE A 35 -20.57 -6.64 4.22
N LEU A 36 -20.45 -6.42 2.89
CA LEU A 36 -21.59 -6.49 1.97
C LEU A 36 -22.24 -7.89 1.92
N ASN A 37 -21.43 -8.95 2.04
CA ASN A 37 -21.91 -10.32 1.91
C ASN A 37 -22.43 -10.93 3.21
N HIS A 38 -21.91 -10.52 4.37
CA HIS A 38 -22.08 -11.27 5.62
C HIS A 38 -22.56 -10.43 6.82
N TYR A 39 -22.76 -9.12 6.66
CA TYR A 39 -23.33 -8.29 7.72
C TYR A 39 -24.87 -8.33 7.66
N GLU A 40 -25.49 -8.88 8.69
CA GLU A 40 -26.96 -9.05 8.78
C GLU A 40 -27.67 -7.87 9.47
N GLY A 41 -26.93 -6.90 10.01
CA GLY A 41 -27.50 -5.71 10.65
C GLY A 41 -27.80 -4.58 9.67
N SER A 42 -28.41 -3.49 10.16
CA SER A 42 -28.53 -2.25 9.38
C SER A 42 -27.13 -1.68 9.13
N VAL A 43 -26.64 -1.84 7.90
CA VAL A 43 -25.42 -1.16 7.45
C VAL A 43 -25.80 0.32 7.28
N PRO A 44 -25.17 1.26 7.99
CA PRO A 44 -25.43 2.68 7.78
C PRO A 44 -25.19 3.03 6.31
N GLU A 45 -26.09 3.77 5.67
CA GLU A 45 -26.01 4.11 4.24
C GLU A 45 -24.65 4.73 3.86
N ILE A 46 -24.01 5.43 4.81
CA ILE A 46 -22.68 6.02 4.64
C ILE A 46 -21.61 4.99 4.27
N VAL A 47 -21.74 3.73 4.69
CA VAL A 47 -20.79 2.64 4.36
C VAL A 47 -20.86 2.30 2.87
N TYR A 48 -22.03 2.39 2.24
CA TYR A 48 -22.17 2.25 0.79
C TYR A 48 -21.65 3.47 0.03
N ALA A 49 -21.64 4.65 0.67
CA ALA A 49 -21.06 5.86 0.11
C ALA A 49 -19.52 5.92 0.22
N LEU A 50 -18.90 5.19 1.14
CA LEU A 50 -17.44 5.18 1.35
C LEU A 50 -16.64 4.74 0.11
N PRO A 51 -16.99 3.66 -0.62
CA PRO A 51 -16.33 3.28 -1.87
C PRO A 51 -16.42 4.38 -2.92
N VAL A 52 -17.59 5.02 -3.03
CA VAL A 52 -17.84 6.10 -3.99
C VAL A 52 -16.99 7.32 -3.64
N LEU A 53 -16.97 7.74 -2.37
CA LEU A 53 -16.12 8.83 -1.88
C LEU A 53 -14.63 8.52 -2.04
N ALA A 54 -14.20 7.27 -1.83
CA ALA A 54 -12.82 6.86 -2.04
C ALA A 54 -12.42 6.92 -3.52
N ILE A 55 -13.29 6.49 -4.43
CA ILE A 55 -13.06 6.56 -5.89
C ILE A 55 -13.00 8.03 -6.33
N PHE A 56 -13.99 8.85 -5.98
CA PHE A 56 -14.00 10.26 -6.35
C PHE A 56 -12.87 11.05 -5.67
N GLY A 57 -12.50 10.70 -4.44
CA GLY A 57 -11.36 11.26 -3.74
C GLY A 57 -10.03 10.90 -4.41
N ALA A 58 -9.85 9.64 -4.83
CA ALA A 58 -8.67 9.21 -5.56
C ALA A 58 -8.57 9.86 -6.94
N LEU A 59 -9.69 9.95 -7.67
CA LEU A 59 -9.77 10.66 -8.96
C LEU A 59 -9.48 12.15 -8.78
N GLY A 60 -10.13 12.81 -7.81
CA GLY A 60 -9.91 14.22 -7.50
C GLY A 60 -8.45 14.51 -7.14
N LEU A 61 -7.82 13.63 -6.36
CA LEU A 61 -6.41 13.72 -6.02
C LEU A 61 -5.53 13.52 -7.26
N GLN A 62 -5.85 12.56 -8.14
CA GLN A 62 -5.11 12.31 -9.38
C GLN A 62 -5.16 13.50 -10.33
N TYR A 63 -6.36 14.07 -10.56
CA TYR A 63 -6.54 15.26 -11.37
C TYR A 63 -5.89 16.50 -10.74
N GLY A 64 -6.00 16.67 -9.42
CA GLY A 64 -5.33 17.75 -8.69
C GLY A 64 -3.82 17.71 -8.84
N LEU A 65 -3.20 16.53 -8.68
CA LEU A 65 -1.77 16.34 -8.87
C LEU A 65 -1.34 16.52 -10.33
N ALA A 66 -2.15 16.06 -11.30
CA ALA A 66 -1.91 16.29 -12.72
C ALA A 66 -1.92 17.78 -13.06
N PHE A 67 -2.83 18.56 -12.48
CA PHE A 67 -2.88 20.01 -12.65
C PHE A 67 -1.62 20.70 -12.09
N VAL A 68 -1.15 20.26 -10.92
CA VAL A 68 0.09 20.76 -10.34
C VAL A 68 1.30 20.40 -11.22
N ALA A 69 1.38 19.17 -11.72
CA ALA A 69 2.44 18.73 -12.63
C ALA A 69 2.46 19.56 -13.92
N ARG A 70 1.29 19.86 -14.48
CA ARG A 70 1.11 20.75 -15.63
C ARG A 70 1.65 22.15 -15.36
N ARG A 71 1.34 22.72 -14.19
CA ARG A 71 1.85 24.04 -13.78
C ARG A 71 3.37 24.04 -13.65
N LYS A 72 3.97 22.97 -13.08
CA LYS A 72 5.42 22.82 -12.95
C LYS A 72 6.12 22.70 -14.31
N ARG A 73 5.61 21.86 -15.23
CA ARG A 73 6.17 21.74 -16.59
C ARG A 73 6.05 23.04 -17.38
N ARG A 74 4.92 23.76 -17.28
CA ARG A 74 4.76 25.09 -17.88
C ARG A 74 5.80 26.08 -17.35
N ALA A 75 6.08 26.07 -16.05
CA ALA A 75 7.11 26.93 -15.46
C ALA A 75 8.52 26.57 -15.97
N LEU A 76 8.84 25.28 -16.10
CA LEU A 76 10.12 24.79 -16.62
C LEU A 76 10.29 24.98 -18.13
N ALA A 77 9.18 25.06 -18.89
CA ALA A 77 9.20 25.30 -20.33
C ALA A 77 9.29 26.80 -20.71
N ARG A 78 9.00 27.73 -19.78
CA ARG A 78 9.15 29.17 -19.98
C ARG A 78 10.55 29.62 -20.42
N PRO A 79 11.66 29.07 -19.91
CA PRO A 79 13.00 29.40 -20.40
C PRO A 79 13.41 28.68 -21.70
N LEU A 80 12.65 27.69 -22.17
CA LEU A 80 13.00 26.94 -23.39
C LEU A 80 12.66 27.72 -24.66
N SER A 81 13.44 27.51 -25.72
CA SER A 81 13.20 28.12 -27.03
C SER A 81 11.92 27.57 -27.69
N PRO A 82 11.27 28.31 -28.61
CA PRO A 82 10.01 27.89 -29.23
C PRO A 82 10.07 26.51 -29.90
N LEU A 83 11.21 26.15 -30.52
CA LEU A 83 11.42 24.85 -31.14
C LEU A 83 11.57 23.71 -30.11
N GLN A 84 12.24 23.98 -28.98
CA GLN A 84 12.37 23.01 -27.88
C GLN A 84 11.04 22.77 -27.16
N ARG A 85 10.14 23.76 -27.15
CA ARG A 85 8.78 23.62 -26.59
C ARG A 85 7.86 22.75 -27.45
N LEU A 86 8.09 22.70 -28.76
CA LEU A 86 7.30 21.86 -29.68
C LEU A 86 7.73 20.39 -29.61
N GLN A 87 8.99 20.12 -29.28
CA GLN A 87 9.53 18.76 -29.09
C GLN A 87 9.14 18.14 -27.73
N THR A 88 8.71 18.95 -26.77
CA THR A 88 8.18 18.46 -25.49
C THR A 88 6.68 18.26 -25.64
N SER A 89 6.26 17.03 -25.99
CA SER A 89 4.84 16.68 -26.15
C SER A 89 4.03 17.18 -24.94
N GLN A 90 2.98 17.96 -25.22
CA GLN A 90 2.11 18.54 -24.19
C GLN A 90 1.01 17.58 -23.74
N GLU A 91 0.94 16.38 -24.32
CA GLU A 91 -0.02 15.36 -23.91
C GLU A 91 0.30 14.88 -22.50
N LEU A 92 -0.64 15.16 -21.60
CA LEU A 92 -0.68 14.55 -20.30
C LEU A 92 -1.20 13.14 -20.50
N ASP A 93 -0.30 12.18 -20.63
CA ASP A 93 -0.67 10.84 -20.18
C ASP A 93 -0.92 10.95 -18.67
N PRO A 94 -2.14 10.69 -18.19
CA PRO A 94 -2.42 10.68 -16.77
C PRO A 94 -1.63 9.53 -16.14
N VAL A 95 -0.45 9.87 -15.61
CA VAL A 95 0.37 8.92 -14.85
C VAL A 95 -0.46 8.46 -13.64
N PRO A 96 -0.58 7.14 -13.39
CA PRO A 96 -1.27 6.61 -12.23
C PRO A 96 -0.79 7.29 -10.94
N LEU A 97 -1.73 7.62 -10.04
CA LEU A 97 -1.45 8.33 -8.80
C LEU A 97 -0.29 7.69 -8.00
N GLY A 98 -0.28 6.35 -7.93
CA GLY A 98 0.75 5.58 -7.24
C GLY A 98 2.15 5.73 -7.85
N GLU A 99 2.25 5.88 -9.16
CA GLU A 99 3.51 6.13 -9.86
C GLU A 99 3.97 7.58 -9.68
N PHE A 100 3.03 8.53 -9.76
CA PHE A 100 3.33 9.94 -9.57
C PHE A 100 3.81 10.28 -8.15
N LEU A 101 3.19 9.65 -7.14
CA LEU A 101 3.54 9.77 -5.73
C LEU A 101 4.72 8.85 -5.33
N LEU A 102 5.25 8.05 -6.26
CA LEU A 102 6.33 7.09 -6.02
C LEU A 102 6.02 6.14 -4.84
N VAL A 103 4.76 5.73 -4.73
CA VAL A 103 4.27 4.91 -3.61
C VAL A 103 4.90 3.52 -3.64
N THR A 104 5.27 3.05 -4.83
CA THR A 104 6.01 1.81 -5.05
C THR A 104 7.49 1.91 -4.68
N LYS A 105 8.08 3.11 -4.67
CA LYS A 105 9.46 3.32 -4.22
C LYS A 105 9.51 3.35 -2.70
N LYS A 106 10.51 2.72 -2.08
CA LYS A 106 10.73 2.82 -0.63
C LYS A 106 11.06 4.28 -0.24
N PRO A 107 10.62 4.78 0.94
CA PRO A 107 11.00 6.11 1.40
C PRO A 107 12.52 6.18 1.64
N PRO A 108 13.18 7.34 1.50
CA PRO A 108 14.56 7.48 1.92
C PRO A 108 14.71 7.11 3.40
N VAL A 109 15.76 6.39 3.79
CA VAL A 109 15.93 5.94 5.19
C VAL A 109 15.93 7.11 6.19
N GLU A 110 16.44 8.27 5.76
CA GLU A 110 16.51 9.51 6.55
C GLU A 110 15.13 10.07 6.94
N THR A 111 14.08 9.81 6.14
CA THR A 111 12.73 10.30 6.44
C THR A 111 11.91 9.33 7.31
N VAL A 112 12.46 8.15 7.60
CA VAL A 112 11.81 7.12 8.40
C VAL A 112 12.13 7.32 9.89
N PRO A 113 11.12 7.33 10.79
CA PRO A 113 11.37 7.44 12.24
C PRO A 113 12.28 6.33 12.77
N ARG A 114 13.09 6.63 13.79
CA ARG A 114 14.05 5.67 14.38
C ARG A 114 13.39 4.37 14.85
N SER A 115 12.20 4.45 15.42
CA SER A 115 11.40 3.28 15.84
C SER A 115 11.06 2.36 14.66
N ILE A 116 10.71 2.95 13.52
CA ILE A 116 10.40 2.21 12.30
C ILE A 116 11.68 1.65 11.66
N GLN A 117 12.80 2.39 11.70
CA GLN A 117 14.10 1.85 11.26
C GLN A 117 14.50 0.62 12.09
N ALA A 118 14.34 0.66 13.42
CA ALA A 118 14.59 -0.48 14.30
C ALA A 118 13.66 -1.65 13.99
N LEU A 119 12.38 -1.38 13.72
CA LEU A 119 11.42 -2.40 13.30
C LEU A 119 11.83 -3.04 11.97
N ILE A 120 12.24 -2.27 10.96
CA ILE A 120 12.73 -2.77 9.67
C ILE A 120 13.99 -3.62 9.87
N ALA A 121 14.94 -3.16 10.69
CA ALA A 121 16.17 -3.88 10.97
C ALA A 121 15.91 -5.23 11.67
N ARG A 122 14.97 -5.29 12.61
CA ARG A 122 14.70 -6.48 13.42
C ARG A 122 13.71 -7.45 12.79
N TRP A 123 12.59 -6.95 12.27
CA TRP A 123 11.52 -7.77 11.71
C TRP A 123 11.64 -7.98 10.20
N GLY A 124 12.34 -7.07 9.50
CA GLY A 124 12.63 -7.21 8.08
C GLY A 124 13.89 -8.01 7.77
N ALA A 125 14.71 -8.36 8.77
CA ALA A 125 15.89 -9.19 8.55
C ALA A 125 15.49 -10.58 8.02
N PRO A 126 16.25 -11.12 7.04
CA PRO A 126 15.94 -12.43 6.49
C PRO A 126 16.08 -13.51 7.58
N PRO A 127 15.06 -14.36 7.77
CA PRO A 127 15.17 -15.49 8.68
C PRO A 127 16.06 -16.59 8.05
N SER A 128 16.24 -17.71 8.75
CA SER A 128 16.88 -18.88 8.16
C SER A 128 16.09 -19.36 6.92
N LYS A 129 16.78 -19.91 5.91
CA LYS A 129 16.16 -20.33 4.64
C LYS A 129 14.96 -21.29 4.82
N ARG A 130 15.02 -22.19 5.81
CA ARG A 130 13.91 -23.10 6.15
C ARG A 130 12.70 -22.34 6.71
N THR A 131 12.95 -21.45 7.66
CA THR A 131 11.90 -20.60 8.27
C THR A 131 11.25 -19.71 7.22
N ASP A 132 12.03 -19.23 6.24
CA ASP A 132 11.53 -18.38 5.17
C ASP A 132 10.50 -19.07 4.29
N ASN A 133 10.82 -20.27 3.81
CA ASN A 133 9.90 -21.08 3.01
C ASN A 133 8.59 -21.39 3.76
N ILE A 134 8.69 -21.68 5.07
CA ILE A 134 7.49 -21.94 5.90
C ILE A 134 6.62 -20.69 5.97
N ILE A 135 7.20 -19.52 6.18
CA ILE A 135 6.47 -18.25 6.25
C ILE A 135 5.78 -17.96 4.91
N ASP A 136 6.44 -18.22 3.78
CA ASP A 136 5.85 -18.01 2.46
C ASP A 136 4.65 -18.94 2.22
N VAL A 137 4.78 -20.23 2.55
CA VAL A 137 3.66 -21.19 2.43
C VAL A 137 2.49 -20.77 3.32
N VAL A 138 2.75 -20.46 4.59
CA VAL A 138 1.72 -19.99 5.53
C VAL A 138 1.06 -18.71 5.03
N SER A 139 1.84 -17.76 4.51
CA SER A 139 1.33 -16.51 3.94
C SER A 139 0.39 -16.76 2.78
N ILE A 140 0.76 -17.61 1.82
CA ILE A 140 -0.09 -17.94 0.69
C ILE A 140 -1.38 -18.61 1.16
N SER A 141 -1.30 -19.58 2.07
CA SER A 141 -2.48 -20.25 2.63
C SER A 141 -3.43 -19.29 3.34
N VAL A 142 -2.90 -18.40 4.19
CA VAL A 142 -3.70 -17.38 4.89
C VAL A 142 -4.36 -16.44 3.90
N TRP A 143 -3.66 -15.99 2.86
CA TRP A 143 -4.24 -15.13 1.82
C TRP A 143 -5.36 -15.81 1.05
N ILE A 144 -5.19 -17.07 0.65
CA ILE A 144 -6.22 -17.86 -0.04
C ILE A 144 -7.46 -18.00 0.85
N MET A 145 -7.26 -18.38 2.11
CA MET A 145 -8.36 -18.53 3.08
C MET A 145 -9.06 -17.20 3.33
N PHE A 146 -8.32 -16.10 3.49
CA PHE A 146 -8.87 -14.77 3.70
C PHE A 146 -9.72 -14.32 2.50
N CYS A 147 -9.22 -14.48 1.28
CA CYS A 147 -9.98 -14.17 0.07
C CYS A 147 -11.23 -15.04 -0.09
N ALA A 148 -11.14 -16.34 0.23
CA ALA A 148 -12.28 -17.25 0.19
C ALA A 148 -13.35 -16.86 1.22
N VAL A 149 -12.96 -16.54 2.45
CA VAL A 149 -13.88 -16.11 3.52
C VAL A 149 -14.50 -14.74 3.22
N ALA A 150 -13.76 -13.83 2.57
CA ALA A 150 -14.30 -12.53 2.18
C ALA A 150 -15.25 -12.62 0.97
N GLY A 151 -14.93 -13.43 -0.03
CA GLY A 151 -15.60 -13.41 -1.33
C GLY A 151 -16.70 -14.45 -1.53
N LEU A 152 -16.66 -15.59 -0.84
CA LEU A 152 -17.67 -16.64 -0.98
C LEU A 152 -18.86 -16.37 -0.06
N ARG A 153 -20.07 -16.74 -0.51
CA ARG A 153 -21.31 -16.47 0.23
C ARG A 153 -21.51 -17.33 1.48
N ASP A 154 -21.02 -18.58 1.49
CA ASP A 154 -21.09 -19.48 2.66
C ASP A 154 -19.87 -20.45 2.75
N PRO A 155 -18.63 -19.95 2.84
CA PRO A 155 -17.44 -20.78 2.86
C PRO A 155 -17.32 -21.60 4.15
N LEU A 156 -17.70 -21.01 5.28
CA LEU A 156 -17.59 -21.63 6.60
C LEU A 156 -18.72 -22.62 6.88
N GLY A 157 -19.94 -22.36 6.40
CA GLY A 157 -21.04 -23.33 6.44
C GLY A 157 -20.79 -24.51 5.52
N PHE A 158 -20.20 -24.31 4.33
CA PHE A 158 -19.73 -25.41 3.49
C PHE A 158 -18.71 -26.29 4.22
N LEU A 159 -17.69 -25.67 4.84
CA LEU A 159 -16.66 -26.38 5.59
C LEU A 159 -17.22 -27.14 6.79
N SER A 160 -18.10 -26.50 7.57
CA SER A 160 -18.75 -27.12 8.73
C SER A 160 -19.61 -28.33 8.34
N ARG A 161 -20.41 -28.21 7.26
CA ARG A 161 -21.20 -29.33 6.72
C ARG A 161 -20.32 -30.46 6.18
N HIS A 162 -19.24 -30.13 5.49
CA HIS A 162 -18.35 -31.13 4.90
C HIS A 162 -17.54 -31.90 5.95
N LEU A 163 -17.11 -31.23 7.03
CA LEU A 163 -16.36 -31.83 8.12
C LEU A 163 -17.24 -32.42 9.23
N GLY A 164 -18.56 -32.24 9.16
CA GLY A 164 -19.49 -32.71 10.20
C GLY A 164 -19.29 -32.02 11.55
N ILE A 165 -18.78 -30.79 11.58
CA ILE A 165 -18.48 -30.02 12.79
C ILE A 165 -19.54 -28.93 13.04
N PRO A 166 -19.69 -28.44 14.29
CA PRO A 166 -20.58 -27.32 14.59
C PRO A 166 -20.31 -26.09 13.72
N THR A 167 -21.34 -25.27 13.52
CA THR A 167 -21.26 -24.05 12.71
C THR A 167 -20.13 -23.14 13.20
N ILE A 168 -19.22 -22.81 12.29
CA ILE A 168 -18.07 -21.96 12.59
C ILE A 168 -18.52 -20.49 12.55
N PRO A 169 -18.23 -19.68 13.59
CA PRO A 169 -18.64 -18.28 13.62
C PRO A 169 -17.82 -17.45 12.60
N TYR A 170 -18.51 -16.68 11.77
CA TYR A 170 -17.90 -15.93 10.67
C TYR A 170 -16.92 -14.84 11.12
N TRP A 171 -17.40 -13.85 11.89
CA TRP A 171 -16.62 -12.66 12.24
C TRP A 171 -15.33 -12.96 13.02
N PRO A 172 -15.28 -13.89 13.98
CA PRO A 172 -14.04 -14.28 14.64
C PRO A 172 -13.01 -14.88 13.67
N VAL A 173 -13.45 -15.73 12.73
CA VAL A 173 -12.56 -16.33 11.73
C VAL A 173 -12.07 -15.28 10.74
N PHE A 174 -12.96 -14.44 10.22
CA PHE A 174 -12.60 -13.34 9.33
C PHE A 174 -11.56 -12.42 9.99
N THR A 175 -11.80 -12.01 11.24
CA THR A 175 -10.90 -11.11 11.99
C THR A 175 -9.52 -11.75 12.21
N THR A 176 -9.50 -13.04 12.55
CA THR A 176 -8.24 -13.79 12.74
C THR A 176 -7.45 -13.86 11.44
N LEU A 177 -8.10 -14.21 10.33
CA LEU A 177 -7.48 -14.26 9.01
C LEU A 177 -7.01 -12.87 8.56
N PHE A 178 -7.79 -11.82 8.80
CA PHE A 178 -7.41 -10.44 8.51
C PHE A 178 -6.14 -10.04 9.26
N VAL A 179 -6.07 -10.28 10.57
CA VAL A 179 -4.90 -9.93 11.40
C VAL A 179 -3.67 -10.73 10.95
N LEU A 180 -3.82 -12.03 10.68
CA LEU A 180 -2.72 -12.85 10.19
C LEU A 180 -2.22 -12.36 8.82
N ALA A 181 -3.12 -12.11 7.87
CA ALA A 181 -2.79 -11.61 6.54
C ALA A 181 -2.08 -10.25 6.63
N LEU A 182 -2.57 -9.36 7.51
CA LEU A 182 -1.95 -8.05 7.76
C LEU A 182 -0.53 -8.19 8.31
N LEU A 183 -0.32 -9.03 9.32
CA LEU A 183 1.00 -9.24 9.94
C LEU A 183 2.00 -9.82 8.94
N LEU A 184 1.58 -10.82 8.15
CA LEU A 184 2.42 -11.45 7.12
C LEU A 184 2.75 -10.47 5.99
N PHE A 185 1.76 -9.67 5.56
CA PHE A 185 1.98 -8.63 4.56
C PHE A 185 2.92 -7.52 5.07
N LEU A 186 2.73 -7.06 6.31
CA LEU A 186 3.60 -6.07 6.94
C LEU A 186 5.03 -6.60 7.04
N ARG A 187 5.22 -7.84 7.49
CA ARG A 187 6.53 -8.50 7.51
C ARG A 187 7.17 -8.51 6.12
N ALA A 188 6.44 -8.91 5.09
CA ALA A 188 6.94 -8.91 3.71
C ALA A 188 7.36 -7.51 3.24
N GLN A 189 6.60 -6.47 3.62
CA GLN A 189 6.96 -5.09 3.30
C GLN A 189 8.20 -4.62 4.04
N LEU A 190 8.33 -4.94 5.33
CA LEU A 190 9.51 -4.64 6.15
C LEU A 190 10.75 -5.35 5.59
N ARG A 191 10.63 -6.60 5.15
CA ARG A 191 11.72 -7.33 4.50
C ARG A 191 12.17 -6.66 3.21
N LYS A 192 11.23 -6.34 2.32
CA LYS A 192 11.52 -5.59 1.08
C LYS A 192 12.19 -4.24 1.37
N MET A 193 11.85 -3.59 2.48
CA MET A 193 12.51 -2.35 2.92
C MET A 193 13.92 -2.62 3.42
N ASN A 194 14.11 -3.65 4.24
CA ASN A 194 15.43 -4.05 4.74
C ASN A 194 16.38 -4.38 3.58
N ASP A 195 15.96 -5.26 2.66
CA ASP A 195 16.75 -5.65 1.50
C ASP A 195 17.14 -4.44 0.64
N HIS A 196 16.20 -3.50 0.45
CA HIS A 196 16.45 -2.26 -0.30
C HIS A 196 17.50 -1.37 0.38
N TYR A 197 17.37 -1.10 1.68
CA TYR A 197 18.31 -0.24 2.39
C TYR A 197 19.69 -0.89 2.57
N VAL A 198 19.74 -2.21 2.75
CA VAL A 198 21.00 -2.96 2.77
C VAL A 198 21.72 -2.89 1.42
N ALA A 199 20.97 -3.02 0.31
CA ALA A 199 21.54 -2.87 -1.02
C ALA A 199 22.05 -1.45 -1.30
N GLU A 200 21.28 -0.43 -0.93
CA GLU A 200 21.65 1.00 -1.08
C GLU A 200 22.90 1.35 -0.25
N ALA A 201 22.97 0.82 0.97
CA ALA A 201 24.11 0.98 1.87
C ALA A 201 25.38 0.29 1.33
N LYS A 202 25.24 -0.93 0.80
CA LYS A 202 26.35 -1.66 0.17
C LYS A 202 26.93 -0.90 -1.03
N ALA A 203 26.06 -0.30 -1.85
CA ALA A 203 26.49 0.47 -3.02
C ALA A 203 27.18 1.80 -2.64
N SER A 204 26.81 2.39 -1.50
CA SER A 204 27.32 3.71 -1.05
C SER A 204 28.41 3.62 0.03
N GLY A 205 28.73 2.43 0.53
CA GLY A 205 29.67 2.22 1.64
C GLY A 205 29.17 2.73 3.00
N ARG A 206 27.89 3.08 3.11
CA ARG A 206 27.28 3.60 4.34
C ARG A 206 26.69 2.47 5.20
N ARG A 207 26.32 2.77 6.45
CA ARG A 207 25.51 1.85 7.27
C ARG A 207 24.05 1.87 6.79
N PRO A 208 23.38 0.71 6.71
CA PRO A 208 21.99 0.62 6.22
C PRO A 208 20.96 1.28 7.12
N PHE A 209 21.22 1.33 8.43
CA PHE A 209 20.39 2.03 9.41
C PHE A 209 21.30 2.93 10.24
N PRO A 210 21.53 4.18 9.83
CA PRO A 210 22.52 5.06 10.47
C PRO A 210 22.17 5.45 11.91
N ALA A 211 20.93 5.20 12.35
CA ALA A 211 20.46 5.46 13.71
C ALA A 211 20.55 4.24 14.65
N LEU A 212 21.11 3.11 14.17
CA LEU A 212 21.37 1.87 14.92
C LEU A 212 22.88 1.59 14.95
#